data_AF-F3B4G4-F1
#
_entry.id   AF-F3B4G4-F1
#
_cell.length_a   1.000
_cell.length_b   1.000
_cell.length_c   1.000
_cell.angle_alpha   90.00
_cell.angle_beta   90.00
_cell.angle_gamma   90.00
#
_symmetry.space_group_name_H-M   'P 1'
#
loop_
_entity.id
_entity.type
_entity.pdbx_description
1 polymer ?
#
loop_
_entity_poly.entity_id
_entity_poly.type
_entity_poly.pdbx_seq_one_letter_code
_entity_poly.pdbx_strand_id
1 'polypeptide(L)'
;MKVLYVPLDDRACNYEFPYALSRLTDNIELLRPPHVWMGFLKQGADVEKIWDWIFQNAGDCEYAILSVDTLVYGNLVNSRIHNLSIDVCMERMDRFRELKEKIPKIKLHAFNLVARVAAYNNSFEDPMYWDIYGYDIWRYTCFLDRESRGEISEREREEKNKIEKKYRKKS
;
A
#
# COMPACT_ATOMS: atom_id res chain seq x y z
N MET A 1 -26.59 -0.92 8.83
CA MET A 1 -25.64 -0.45 7.80
C MET A 1 -24.68 -1.56 7.46
N LYS A 2 -24.67 -2.01 6.20
CA LYS A 2 -23.76 -3.06 5.75
C LYS A 2 -22.59 -2.47 4.98
N VAL A 3 -21.38 -2.82 5.40
CA VAL A 3 -20.13 -2.23 4.91
C VAL A 3 -19.22 -3.35 4.42
N LEU A 4 -18.79 -3.27 3.18
CA LEU A 4 -17.76 -4.13 2.63
C LEU A 4 -16.39 -3.51 2.88
N TYR A 5 -15.48 -4.25 3.52
CA TYR A 5 -14.17 -3.76 3.90
C TYR A 5 -13.06 -4.67 3.40
N VAL A 6 -12.13 -4.09 2.64
CA VAL A 6 -10.86 -4.74 2.28
C VAL A 6 -9.72 -4.01 2.98
N PRO A 7 -9.05 -4.66 3.94
CA PRO A 7 -7.98 -4.05 4.72
C PRO A 7 -6.70 -3.86 3.91
N LEU A 8 -5.79 -3.04 4.44
CA LEU A 8 -4.49 -2.72 3.84
C LEU A 8 -3.52 -3.91 3.76
N ASP A 9 -3.58 -4.81 4.74
CA ASP A 9 -2.81 -6.05 4.84
C ASP A 9 -3.40 -6.93 5.96
N ASP A 10 -2.71 -8.01 6.33
CA ASP A 10 -3.10 -8.97 7.36
C ASP A 10 -2.92 -8.49 8.80
N ARG A 11 -2.19 -7.38 9.03
CA ARG A 11 -1.83 -6.96 10.38
C ARG A 11 -3.09 -6.68 11.19
N ALA A 12 -3.06 -7.04 12.48
CA ALA A 12 -4.23 -6.94 13.36
C ALA A 12 -4.88 -5.55 13.37
N CYS A 13 -4.10 -4.48 13.28
CA CYS A 13 -4.61 -3.11 13.22
C CYS A 13 -5.43 -2.80 11.96
N ASN A 14 -5.17 -3.52 10.87
CA ASN A 14 -5.88 -3.39 9.60
C ASN A 14 -6.99 -4.45 9.50
N TYR A 15 -6.71 -5.71 9.82
CA TYR A 15 -7.66 -6.80 9.62
C TYR A 15 -8.60 -7.01 10.81
N GLU A 16 -8.07 -7.14 12.03
CA GLU A 16 -8.84 -7.55 13.21
C GLU A 16 -9.52 -6.39 13.93
N PHE A 17 -8.83 -5.29 14.16
CA PHE A 17 -9.35 -4.21 15.02
C PHE A 17 -10.56 -3.50 14.40
N PRO A 18 -10.60 -3.17 13.09
CA PRO A 18 -11.80 -2.60 12.47
C PRO A 18 -13.00 -3.54 12.54
N TYR A 19 -12.76 -4.85 12.37
CA TYR A 19 -13.81 -5.87 12.50
C TYR A 19 -14.33 -5.95 13.94
N ALA A 20 -13.43 -6.09 14.92
CA ALA A 20 -13.80 -6.10 16.33
C ALA A 20 -14.58 -4.83 16.72
N LEU A 21 -14.15 -3.65 16.26
CA LEU A 21 -14.84 -2.38 16.50
C LEU A 21 -16.26 -2.39 15.91
N SER A 22 -16.46 -2.90 14.69
CA SER A 22 -17.80 -3.00 14.10
C SER A 22 -18.75 -3.89 14.91
N ARG A 23 -18.23 -4.95 15.54
CA ARG A 23 -19.02 -5.87 16.37
C ARG A 23 -19.46 -5.26 17.71
N LEU A 24 -18.84 -4.15 18.12
CA LEU A 24 -19.24 -3.39 19.31
C LEU A 24 -20.33 -2.34 19.01
N THR A 25 -20.77 -2.23 17.75
CA THR A 25 -21.78 -1.27 17.33
C THR A 25 -23.03 -1.99 16.81
N ASP A 26 -24.21 -1.60 17.29
CA ASP A 26 -25.46 -2.32 16.99
C ASP A 26 -25.93 -2.19 15.53
N ASN A 27 -25.44 -1.17 14.81
CA ASN A 27 -25.97 -0.79 13.50
C ASN A 27 -24.98 -1.03 12.34
N ILE A 28 -23.85 -1.69 12.56
CA ILE A 28 -22.84 -1.94 11.53
C ILE A 28 -22.62 -3.45 11.36
N GLU A 29 -22.83 -3.92 10.13
CA GLU A 29 -22.37 -5.23 9.69
C GLU A 29 -21.16 -5.04 8.76
N LEU A 30 -19.96 -5.37 9.25
CA LEU A 30 -18.74 -5.29 8.47
C LEU A 30 -18.43 -6.65 7.83
N LEU A 31 -18.42 -6.71 6.51
CA LEU A 31 -17.91 -7.84 5.75
C LEU A 31 -16.42 -7.63 5.48
N ARG A 32 -15.62 -8.68 5.64
CA ARG A 32 -14.18 -8.70 5.31
C ARG A 32 -13.83 -9.99 4.58
N PRO A 33 -12.83 -9.99 3.68
CA PRO A 33 -12.41 -11.21 3.01
C PRO A 33 -11.81 -12.20 4.03
N PRO A 34 -11.91 -13.52 3.80
CA PRO A 34 -11.19 -14.55 4.55
C PRO A 34 -9.70 -14.23 4.73
N HIS A 35 -9.21 -14.36 5.96
CA HIS A 35 -7.83 -14.03 6.32
C HIS A 35 -6.80 -14.81 5.48
N VAL A 36 -7.11 -16.04 5.07
CA VAL A 36 -6.20 -16.89 4.28
C VAL A 36 -5.93 -16.34 2.87
N TRP A 37 -6.72 -15.38 2.41
CA TRP A 37 -6.50 -14.67 1.14
C TRP A 37 -5.67 -13.40 1.34
N MET A 38 -5.52 -12.92 2.56
CA MET A 38 -4.68 -11.76 2.86
C MET A 38 -3.21 -12.15 2.71
N GLY A 39 -2.46 -11.27 2.05
CA GLY A 39 -1.01 -11.44 1.92
C GLY A 39 -0.31 -11.28 3.26
N PHE A 40 0.89 -11.82 3.38
CA PHE A 40 1.73 -11.72 4.58
C PHE A 40 3.12 -11.25 4.20
N LEU A 41 3.55 -10.09 4.73
CA LEU A 41 4.83 -9.46 4.39
C LEU A 41 5.03 -9.37 2.86
N LYS A 42 6.09 -9.96 2.33
CA LYS A 42 6.41 -9.97 0.89
C LYS A 42 5.50 -10.87 0.07
N GLN A 43 4.74 -11.77 0.69
CA GLN A 43 3.73 -12.55 -0.02
C GLN A 43 2.47 -11.70 -0.22
N GLY A 44 2.12 -11.40 -1.47
CA GLY A 44 0.90 -10.66 -1.78
C GLY A 44 -0.38 -11.48 -1.53
N ALA A 45 -1.50 -10.77 -1.35
CA ALA A 45 -2.83 -11.38 -1.26
C ALA A 45 -3.24 -12.10 -2.54
N ASP A 46 -4.22 -12.98 -2.42
CA ASP A 46 -4.94 -13.56 -3.55
C ASP A 46 -5.95 -12.53 -4.09
N VAL A 47 -5.44 -11.56 -4.85
CA VAL A 47 -6.19 -10.39 -5.34
C VAL A 47 -7.43 -10.79 -6.14
N GLU A 48 -7.32 -11.86 -6.94
CA GLU A 48 -8.43 -12.34 -7.78
C GLU A 48 -9.58 -12.87 -6.91
N LYS A 49 -9.29 -13.71 -5.91
CA LYS A 49 -10.31 -14.19 -4.97
C LYS A 49 -10.98 -13.07 -4.19
N ILE A 50 -10.21 -12.03 -3.81
CA ILE A 50 -10.78 -10.89 -3.10
C ILE A 50 -11.73 -10.12 -4.01
N TRP A 51 -11.38 -9.89 -5.28
CA TRP A 51 -12.28 -9.23 -6.24
C TRP A 51 -13.56 -10.03 -6.49
N ASP A 52 -13.46 -11.33 -6.72
CA ASP A 52 -14.62 -12.20 -6.88
C ASP A 52 -15.54 -12.13 -5.66
N TRP A 53 -14.95 -12.17 -4.46
CA TRP A 53 -15.68 -12.02 -3.21
C TRP A 53 -16.35 -10.64 -3.08
N ILE A 54 -15.69 -9.56 -3.49
CA ILE A 54 -16.30 -8.22 -3.53
C ILE A 54 -17.57 -8.25 -4.38
N PHE A 55 -17.48 -8.72 -5.63
CA PHE A 55 -18.63 -8.72 -6.55
C PHE A 55 -19.79 -9.60 -6.07
N GLN A 56 -19.49 -10.70 -5.37
CA GLN A 56 -20.51 -11.57 -4.77
C GLN A 56 -21.25 -10.93 -3.58
N ASN A 57 -20.59 -10.04 -2.83
CA ASN A 57 -21.14 -9.54 -1.56
C ASN A 57 -21.58 -8.06 -1.61
N ALA A 58 -21.10 -7.30 -2.59
CA ALA A 58 -21.32 -5.86 -2.64
C ALA A 58 -22.78 -5.46 -2.93
N GLY A 59 -23.60 -6.36 -3.51
CA GLY A 59 -24.99 -6.05 -3.91
C GLY A 59 -25.88 -5.54 -2.78
N ASP A 60 -25.67 -6.07 -1.56
CA ASP A 60 -26.43 -5.70 -0.36
C ASP A 60 -25.69 -4.68 0.54
N CYS A 61 -24.56 -4.15 0.07
CA CYS A 61 -23.74 -3.23 0.86
C CYS A 61 -24.06 -1.77 0.53
N GLU A 62 -24.13 -0.93 1.56
CA GLU A 62 -24.31 0.53 1.40
C GLU A 62 -22.97 1.24 1.15
N TYR A 63 -21.90 0.72 1.75
CA TYR A 63 -20.55 1.27 1.66
C TYR A 63 -19.54 0.19 1.29
N ALA A 64 -18.52 0.58 0.52
CA ALA A 64 -17.32 -0.21 0.30
C ALA A 64 -16.10 0.63 0.69
N ILE A 65 -15.31 0.14 1.64
CA ILE A 65 -14.05 0.76 2.09
C ILE A 65 -12.92 -0.17 1.65
N LEU A 66 -12.20 0.22 0.60
CA LEU A 66 -11.33 -0.68 -0.14
C LEU A 66 -9.89 -0.16 -0.17
N SER A 67 -8.94 -1.00 0.26
CA SER A 67 -7.52 -0.72 0.06
C SER A 67 -7.12 -0.93 -1.39
N VAL A 68 -6.62 0.14 -2.02
CA VAL A 68 -6.01 0.07 -3.36
C VAL A 68 -4.73 -0.75 -3.32
N ASP A 69 -3.93 -0.62 -2.26
CA ASP A 69 -2.69 -1.39 -2.10
C ASP A 69 -2.94 -2.90 -2.15
N THR A 70 -3.95 -3.38 -1.41
CA THR A 70 -4.35 -4.79 -1.43
C THR A 70 -4.92 -5.21 -2.78
N LEU A 71 -5.82 -4.41 -3.35
CA LEU A 71 -6.58 -4.81 -4.54
C LEU A 71 -5.82 -4.66 -5.87
N VAL A 72 -4.71 -3.93 -5.88
CA VAL A 72 -3.84 -3.79 -7.04
C VAL A 72 -2.56 -4.60 -6.87
N TYR A 73 -1.90 -4.48 -5.71
CA TYR A 73 -0.56 -5.04 -5.50
C TYR A 73 -0.55 -6.25 -4.56
N GLY A 74 -1.61 -6.47 -3.79
CA GLY A 74 -1.75 -7.61 -2.89
C GLY A 74 -1.50 -7.28 -1.41
N ASN A 75 -0.80 -6.19 -1.09
CA ASN A 75 -0.67 -5.61 0.26
C ASN A 75 0.25 -4.37 0.20
N LEU A 76 0.47 -3.74 1.36
CA LEU A 76 1.37 -2.59 1.51
C LEU A 76 2.83 -2.84 1.07
N VAL A 77 3.37 -4.04 1.29
CA VAL A 77 4.77 -4.34 0.95
C VAL A 77 4.90 -4.51 -0.57
N ASN A 78 3.98 -5.26 -1.17
CA ASN A 78 3.97 -5.51 -2.59
C ASN A 78 3.71 -4.24 -3.41
N SER A 79 3.04 -3.21 -2.86
CA SER A 79 2.93 -1.92 -3.56
C SER A 79 4.28 -1.20 -3.79
N ARG A 80 5.36 -1.71 -3.20
CA ARG A 80 6.73 -1.18 -3.33
C ARG A 80 7.71 -2.10 -4.06
N ILE A 81 7.44 -3.41 -4.02
CA ILE A 81 8.42 -4.43 -4.46
C ILE A 81 7.93 -5.28 -5.64
N HIS A 82 6.71 -5.05 -6.13
CA HIS A 82 6.13 -5.84 -7.21
C HIS A 82 6.88 -5.69 -8.53
N ASN A 83 6.71 -6.69 -9.40
CA ASN A 83 7.15 -6.64 -10.81
C ASN A 83 5.97 -6.72 -11.79
N LEU A 84 4.75 -6.40 -11.32
CA LEU A 84 3.55 -6.33 -12.18
C LEU A 84 3.77 -5.34 -13.33
N SER A 85 3.24 -5.67 -14.51
CA SER A 85 3.17 -4.73 -15.62
C SER A 85 2.12 -3.65 -15.34
N ILE A 86 2.26 -2.51 -16.01
CA ILE A 86 1.27 -1.43 -15.95
C ILE A 86 -0.12 -1.93 -16.36
N ASP A 87 -0.21 -2.83 -17.35
CA ASP A 87 -1.47 -3.37 -17.84
C ASP A 87 -2.22 -4.15 -16.74
N VAL A 88 -1.52 -4.98 -15.97
CA VAL A 88 -2.12 -5.73 -14.85
C VAL A 88 -2.59 -4.77 -13.76
N CYS A 89 -1.80 -3.73 -13.45
CA CYS A 89 -2.20 -2.72 -12.48
C CYS A 89 -3.46 -1.97 -12.95
N MET A 90 -3.52 -1.60 -14.23
CA MET A 90 -4.67 -0.90 -14.81
C MET A 90 -5.92 -1.77 -14.86
N GLU A 91 -5.80 -3.05 -15.22
CA GLU A 91 -6.91 -4.01 -15.19
C GLU A 91 -7.51 -4.12 -13.78
N ARG A 92 -6.67 -4.22 -12.75
CA ARG A 92 -7.13 -4.25 -11.35
C ARG A 92 -7.75 -2.93 -10.91
N MET A 93 -7.23 -1.81 -11.39
CA MET A 93 -7.83 -0.49 -11.16
C MET A 93 -9.20 -0.35 -11.83
N ASP A 94 -9.40 -0.93 -13.02
CA ASP A 94 -10.67 -0.88 -13.73
C ASP A 94 -11.80 -1.59 -12.97
N ARG A 95 -11.49 -2.61 -12.16
CA ARG A 95 -12.49 -3.31 -11.34
C ARG A 95 -13.19 -2.41 -10.30
N PHE A 96 -12.53 -1.34 -9.84
CA PHE A 96 -13.20 -0.34 -9.00
C PHE A 96 -14.30 0.40 -9.77
N ARG A 97 -14.06 0.71 -11.05
CA ARG A 97 -15.05 1.35 -11.94
C ARG A 97 -16.20 0.38 -12.19
N GLU A 98 -15.87 -0.86 -12.56
CA GLU A 98 -16.84 -1.92 -12.80
C GLU A 98 -17.74 -2.15 -11.57
N LEU A 99 -17.17 -2.16 -10.36
CA LEU A 99 -17.94 -2.26 -9.11
C LEU A 99 -18.96 -1.13 -8.99
N LYS A 100 -18.55 0.11 -9.27
CA LYS A 100 -19.43 1.28 -9.19
C LYS A 100 -20.51 1.27 -10.28
N GLU A 101 -20.20 0.76 -11.46
CA GLU A 101 -21.16 0.61 -12.56
C GLU A 101 -22.19 -0.48 -12.27
N LYS A 102 -21.77 -1.64 -11.78
CA LYS A 102 -22.65 -2.75 -11.41
C LYS A 102 -23.54 -2.41 -10.22
N ILE A 103 -23.03 -1.59 -9.29
CA ILE A 103 -23.72 -1.24 -8.05
C ILE A 103 -23.73 0.28 -7.85
N PRO A 104 -24.52 1.04 -8.64
CA PRO A 104 -24.47 2.51 -8.63
C PRO A 104 -24.75 3.14 -7.27
N LYS A 105 -25.52 2.46 -6.41
CA LYS A 105 -25.90 2.95 -5.07
C LYS A 105 -24.79 2.82 -4.02
N ILE A 106 -23.78 1.98 -4.23
CA ILE A 106 -22.73 1.78 -3.23
C ILE A 106 -21.88 3.04 -3.08
N LYS A 107 -21.59 3.43 -1.84
CA LYS A 107 -20.65 4.51 -1.52
C LYS A 107 -19.25 3.93 -1.46
N LEU A 108 -18.50 4.11 -2.54
CA LEU A 108 -17.14 3.59 -2.70
C LEU A 108 -16.11 4.56 -2.12
N HIS A 109 -15.41 4.12 -1.09
CA HIS A 109 -14.27 4.79 -0.48
C HIS A 109 -13.01 3.95 -0.73
N ALA A 110 -12.14 4.44 -1.60
CA ALA A 110 -10.84 3.82 -1.85
C ALA A 110 -9.76 4.58 -1.10
N PHE A 111 -8.78 3.87 -0.54
CA PHE A 111 -7.63 4.47 0.12
C PHE A 111 -6.33 3.76 -0.26
N ASN A 112 -5.24 4.50 -0.22
CA ASN A 112 -3.88 3.98 -0.37
C ASN A 112 -2.98 4.61 0.70
N LEU A 113 -1.86 3.95 1.00
CA LEU A 113 -0.86 4.47 1.93
C LEU A 113 0.31 5.11 1.17
N VAL A 114 0.70 6.32 1.57
CA VAL A 114 1.99 6.90 1.16
C VAL A 114 3.08 6.37 2.07
N ALA A 115 4.07 5.71 1.48
CA ALA A 115 5.22 5.17 2.17
C ALA A 115 6.14 6.27 2.72
N ARG A 116 6.61 6.10 3.95
CA ARG A 116 7.79 6.84 4.43
C ARG A 116 9.07 6.22 3.88
N VAL A 117 10.09 7.04 3.67
CA VAL A 117 11.45 6.59 3.34
C VAL A 117 12.12 6.05 4.62
N ALA A 118 12.50 4.78 4.62
CA ALA A 118 13.08 4.13 5.79
C ALA A 118 14.53 4.57 6.05
N ALA A 119 14.80 5.08 7.26
CA ALA A 119 16.10 5.61 7.68
C ALA A 119 17.06 4.52 8.20
N TYR A 120 17.11 3.36 7.54
CA TYR A 120 17.94 2.22 7.95
C TYR A 120 18.28 1.31 6.76
N ASN A 121 19.25 0.43 6.98
CA ASN A 121 19.63 -0.67 6.10
C ASN A 121 18.96 -1.97 6.55
N ASN A 122 17.80 -2.27 5.97
CA ASN A 122 17.05 -3.50 6.24
C ASN A 122 16.02 -3.70 5.13
N SER A 123 15.99 -4.88 4.53
CA SER A 123 15.06 -5.24 3.45
C SER A 123 13.88 -6.11 3.88
N PHE A 124 13.54 -6.18 5.18
CA PHE A 124 12.47 -7.05 5.69
C PHE A 124 11.11 -6.74 5.02
N GLU A 125 10.76 -5.45 4.90
CA GLU A 125 9.54 -4.98 4.23
C GLU A 125 9.82 -4.09 3.00
N ASP A 126 11.09 -3.74 2.78
CA ASP A 126 11.53 -2.87 1.70
C ASP A 126 12.19 -3.68 0.56
N PRO A 127 12.42 -3.09 -0.62
CA PRO A 127 13.13 -3.76 -1.71
C PRO A 127 14.48 -4.34 -1.29
N MET A 128 14.96 -5.41 -1.96
CA MET A 128 16.22 -6.08 -1.58
C MET A 128 17.43 -5.13 -1.54
N TYR A 129 17.47 -4.13 -2.42
CA TYR A 129 18.55 -3.16 -2.45
C TYR A 129 18.59 -2.26 -1.20
N TRP A 130 17.49 -2.18 -0.44
CA TRP A 130 17.41 -1.39 0.79
C TRP A 130 18.30 -1.92 1.91
N ASP A 131 18.64 -3.22 1.87
CA ASP A 131 19.52 -3.86 2.84
C ASP A 131 20.92 -3.24 2.87
N ILE A 132 21.39 -2.77 1.70
CA ILE A 132 22.73 -2.25 1.52
C ILE A 132 22.70 -0.72 1.43
N TYR A 133 21.72 -0.17 0.71
CA TYR A 133 21.71 1.23 0.31
C TYR A 133 20.66 2.09 1.03
N GLY A 134 19.78 1.49 1.85
CA GLY A 134 18.60 2.16 2.40
C GLY A 134 18.90 3.44 3.17
N TYR A 135 19.88 3.41 4.08
CA TYR A 135 20.29 4.57 4.86
C TYR A 135 20.89 5.67 3.98
N ASP A 136 21.71 5.31 2.99
CA ASP A 136 22.32 6.28 2.07
C ASP A 136 21.26 6.93 1.16
N ILE A 137 20.29 6.15 0.67
CA ILE A 137 19.13 6.67 -0.09
C ILE A 137 18.33 7.65 0.76
N TRP A 138 18.04 7.29 2.02
CA TRP A 138 17.33 8.15 2.94
C TRP A 138 18.11 9.46 3.20
N ARG A 139 19.40 9.38 3.54
CA ARG A 139 20.23 10.58 3.77
C ARG A 139 20.31 11.47 2.54
N TYR A 140 20.50 10.88 1.36
CA TYR A 140 20.58 11.61 0.11
C TYR A 140 19.27 12.36 -0.19
N THR A 141 18.11 11.72 0.00
CA THR A 141 16.81 12.37 -0.21
C THR A 141 16.54 13.48 0.80
N CYS A 142 16.94 13.33 2.07
CA CYS A 142 16.89 14.42 3.05
C CYS A 142 17.73 15.64 2.61
N PHE A 143 18.92 15.42 2.05
CA PHE A 143 19.75 16.53 1.57
C PHE A 143 19.19 17.19 0.32
N LEU A 144 18.60 16.42 -0.61
CA LEU A 144 17.90 16.99 -1.77
C LEU A 144 16.72 17.87 -1.35
N ASP A 145 15.94 17.46 -0.36
CA ASP A 145 14.83 18.25 0.18
C ASP A 145 15.33 19.54 0.87
N ARG A 146 16.37 19.45 1.71
CA ARG A 146 16.95 20.64 2.35
C ARG A 146 17.55 21.60 1.33
N GLU A 147 18.18 21.08 0.28
CA GLU A 147 18.70 21.90 -0.81
C GLU A 147 17.61 22.60 -1.59
N SER A 148 16.50 21.92 -1.91
CA SER A 148 15.37 22.53 -2.62
C SER A 148 14.71 23.66 -1.83
N ARG A 149 14.78 23.59 -0.50
CA ARG A 149 14.33 24.64 0.44
C ARG A 149 15.38 25.72 0.73
N GLY A 150 16.60 25.59 0.21
CA GLY A 150 17.70 26.52 0.49
C GLY A 150 18.28 26.42 1.91
N GLU A 151 18.02 25.33 2.63
CA GLU A 151 18.40 25.11 4.04
C GLU A 151 19.64 24.22 4.20
N ILE A 152 20.24 23.78 3.10
CA ILE A 152 21.39 22.87 3.15
C ILE A 152 22.68 23.62 3.55
N SER A 153 23.38 23.09 4.56
CA SER A 153 24.71 23.56 4.93
C SER A 153 25.80 23.06 3.97
N GLU A 154 26.97 23.68 4.00
CA GLU A 154 28.12 23.26 3.19
C GLU A 154 28.55 21.82 3.51
N ARG A 155 28.58 21.45 4.79
CA ARG A 155 28.88 20.08 5.23
C ARG A 155 27.87 19.05 4.68
N GLU A 156 26.58 19.36 4.72
CA GLU A 156 25.53 18.48 4.17
C GLU A 156 25.64 18.37 2.65
N ARG A 157 25.99 19.46 1.96
CA ARG A 157 26.23 19.48 0.51
C ARG A 157 27.42 18.59 0.13
N GLU A 158 28.52 18.63 0.89
CA GLU A 158 29.65 17.73 0.68
C GLU A 158 29.27 16.26 0.90
N GLU A 159 28.52 15.96 1.96
CA GLU A 159 28.08 14.60 2.25
C GLU A 159 27.15 14.06 1.16
N LYS A 160 26.19 14.88 0.71
CA LYS A 160 25.33 14.57 -0.44
C LYS A 160 26.15 14.21 -1.68
N ASN A 161 27.16 15.02 -2.02
CA ASN A 161 28.03 14.79 -3.16
C ASN A 161 28.90 13.52 -2.99
N LYS A 162 29.31 13.18 -1.76
CA LYS A 162 30.03 11.92 -1.46
C LYS A 162 29.13 10.71 -1.69
N ILE A 163 27.88 10.76 -1.23
CA ILE A 163 26.89 9.70 -1.46
C ILE A 163 26.61 9.56 -2.96
N GLU A 164 26.39 10.67 -3.67
CA GLU A 164 26.18 10.63 -5.13
C GLU A 164 27.38 10.00 -5.85
N LYS A 165 28.61 10.45 -5.56
CA LYS A 165 29.84 9.90 -6.17
C LYS A 165 30.07 8.43 -5.84
N LYS A 166 29.67 7.96 -4.66
CA LYS A 166 29.79 6.56 -4.24
C LYS A 166 29.00 5.62 -5.16
N TYR A 167 27.86 6.07 -5.68
CA TYR A 167 26.91 5.25 -6.45
C TYR A 167 26.78 5.63 -7.94
N ARG A 168 27.28 6.81 -8.34
CA ARG A 168 27.41 7.20 -9.74
C ARG A 168 28.50 6.31 -10.36
N LYS A 169 28.08 5.38 -11.24
CA LYS A 169 28.96 4.41 -11.90
C LYS A 169 30.29 5.06 -12.34
N LYS A 170 31.41 4.43 -11.95
CA LYS A 170 32.55 4.26 -12.87
C LYS A 170 32.01 3.49 -14.07
N SER A 171 31.47 4.22 -15.05
CA SER A 171 31.19 3.67 -16.38
C SER A 171 32.51 3.36 -17.08
#